data_AF-A0A497QAY8-F1
#
_entry.id   AF-A0A497QAY8-F1
#
_cell.length_a   1.000
_cell.length_b   1.000
_cell.length_c   1.000
_cell.angle_alpha   90.00
_cell.angle_beta   90.00
_cell.angle_gamma   90.00
#
_symmetry.space_group_name_H-M   'P 1'
#
loop_
_entity.id
_entity.type
_entity.pdbx_description
1 polymer ?
#
loop_
_entity_poly.entity_id
_entity_poly.type
_entity_poly.pdbx_seq_one_letter_code
_entity_poly.pdbx_strand_id
1 'polypeptide(L)'
;MKIRLDFVTNSSEVAYIIRNRTDTTKTLLDFIKELDHLIDKYNERNDYPVSREDVYEDAEGRLWSVGPNEEAFLMLSWESDLLGIILAETLGSGSSESFSWHETDL
;
A
#
# COMPACT_ATOMS: atom_id res chain seq x y z
N MET A 1 42.84 -5.10 11.46
CA MET A 1 41.89 -4.56 10.45
C MET A 1 40.51 -4.62 11.08
N LYS A 2 39.94 -3.47 11.50
CA LYS A 2 38.58 -3.42 12.06
C LYS A 2 37.62 -3.44 10.87
N ILE A 3 36.95 -4.56 10.64
CA ILE A 3 35.89 -4.65 9.63
C ILE A 3 34.65 -4.02 10.27
N ARG A 4 34.26 -2.83 9.80
CA ARG A 4 32.89 -2.34 10.00
C ARG A 4 32.06 -3.01 8.93
N LEU A 5 31.26 -3.99 9.34
CA LEU A 5 30.18 -4.53 8.52
C LEU A 5 29.04 -3.52 8.63
N ASP A 6 29.04 -2.52 7.76
CA ASP A 6 27.85 -1.72 7.53
C ASP A 6 26.89 -2.62 6.75
N PHE A 7 25.93 -3.24 7.45
CA PHE A 7 24.77 -3.86 6.82
C PHE A 7 23.91 -2.72 6.27
N VAL A 8 24.12 -2.38 5.00
CA VAL A 8 23.18 -1.54 4.26
C VAL A 8 22.07 -2.46 3.76
N THR A 9 21.00 -2.59 4.54
CA THR A 9 19.74 -3.16 4.03
C THR A 9 19.09 -2.07 3.19
N ASN A 10 19.21 -2.17 1.86
CA ASN A 10 18.48 -1.30 0.95
C ASN A 10 16.99 -1.69 0.88
N SER A 11 16.31 -1.95 2.02
CA SER A 11 14.85 -2.08 1.97
C SER A 11 14.30 -0.67 1.80
N SER A 12 13.87 -0.35 0.58
CA SER A 12 13.22 0.94 0.27
C SER A 12 11.79 0.88 0.81
N GLU A 13 11.62 0.84 2.12
CA GLU A 13 10.30 0.84 2.73
C GLU A 13 9.64 2.22 2.55
N VAL A 14 8.37 2.23 2.15
CA VAL A 14 7.57 3.44 2.02
C VAL A 14 6.40 3.33 2.97
N ALA A 15 6.11 4.39 3.71
CA ALA A 15 5.05 4.42 4.69
C ALA A 15 3.98 5.45 4.34
N TYR A 16 2.73 5.09 4.64
CA TYR A 16 1.57 5.94 4.44
C TYR A 16 0.74 6.04 5.70
N ILE A 17 0.27 7.24 6.00
CA ILE A 17 -0.83 7.46 6.93
C ILE A 17 -2.11 7.47 6.10
N ILE A 18 -2.99 6.50 6.34
CA ILE A 18 -4.29 6.39 5.66
C ILE A 18 -5.39 6.75 6.66
N ARG A 19 -6.19 7.75 6.31
CA ARG A 19 -7.34 8.21 7.07
C ARG A 19 -8.63 7.67 6.46
N ASN A 20 -9.46 7.04 7.27
CA ASN A 20 -10.85 6.75 6.94
C ASN A 20 -11.70 8.01 7.12
N ARG A 21 -12.53 8.34 6.15
CA ARG A 21 -13.41 9.52 6.14
C ARG A 21 -14.89 9.15 6.31
N THR A 22 -15.19 7.88 6.53
CA THR A 22 -16.55 7.37 6.70
C THR A 22 -16.87 7.09 8.16
N ASP A 23 -18.16 6.89 8.44
CA ASP A 23 -18.67 6.53 9.77
C ASP A 23 -18.70 5.01 10.02
N THR A 24 -18.00 4.24 9.18
CA THR A 24 -17.93 2.78 9.25
C THR A 24 -16.48 2.32 9.20
N THR A 25 -16.16 1.20 9.86
CA THR A 25 -14.84 0.58 9.73
C THR A 25 -14.60 0.19 8.27
N LYS A 26 -13.41 0.48 7.78
CA LYS A 26 -12.96 0.12 6.44
C LYS A 26 -11.76 -0.81 6.51
N THR A 27 -11.66 -1.69 5.52
CA THR A 27 -10.59 -2.68 5.37
C THR A 27 -9.60 -2.25 4.30
N LEU A 28 -8.49 -3.00 4.18
CA LEU A 28 -7.55 -2.77 3.10
C LEU A 28 -8.19 -3.09 1.75
N LEU A 29 -9.02 -4.14 1.68
CA LEU A 29 -9.77 -4.47 0.47
C LEU A 29 -10.64 -3.30 0.00
N ASP A 30 -11.31 -2.60 0.92
CA ASP A 30 -12.10 -1.40 0.59
C ASP A 30 -11.22 -0.29 0.01
N PHE A 31 -10.04 -0.07 0.58
CA PHE A 31 -9.06 0.90 0.08
C PHE A 31 -8.59 0.56 -1.33
N ILE A 32 -8.22 -0.71 -1.57
CA ILE A 32 -7.74 -1.17 -2.87
C ILE A 32 -8.84 -1.11 -3.93
N LYS A 33 -10.09 -1.42 -3.58
CA LYS A 33 -11.23 -1.32 -4.51
C LYS A 33 -11.51 0.12 -4.95
N GLU A 34 -11.32 1.11 -4.07
CA GLU A 34 -11.42 2.53 -4.46
C GLU A 34 -10.23 3.00 -5.32
N LEU A 35 -9.14 2.24 -5.31
CA LEU A 35 -7.90 2.52 -6.03
C LEU A 35 -7.61 1.50 -7.12
N ASP A 36 -8.63 0.83 -7.67
CA ASP A 36 -8.47 -0.24 -8.66
C ASP A 36 -7.72 0.22 -9.92
N HIS A 37 -7.88 1.49 -10.30
CA HIS A 37 -7.14 2.15 -11.38
C HIS A 37 -5.61 2.12 -11.20
N LEU A 38 -5.11 1.96 -9.98
CA LEU A 38 -3.67 1.78 -9.74
C LEU A 38 -3.17 0.43 -10.26
N ILE A 39 -4.02 -0.58 -10.28
CA ILE A 39 -3.71 -1.90 -10.86
C ILE A 39 -3.57 -1.75 -12.38
N ASP A 40 -4.44 -0.98 -13.03
CA ASP A 40 -4.30 -0.68 -14.46
C ASP A 40 -3.01 0.08 -14.75
N LYS A 41 -2.72 1.12 -13.96
CA LYS A 41 -1.49 1.91 -14.09
C LYS A 41 -0.23 1.05 -13.91
N TYR A 42 -0.27 0.07 -13.00
CA TYR A 42 0.82 -0.89 -12.84
C TYR A 42 0.94 -1.80 -14.07
N ASN A 43 -0.16 -2.36 -14.55
CA ASN A 43 -0.20 -3.26 -15.71
C ASN A 43 0.23 -2.58 -17.02
N GLU A 44 -0.04 -1.28 -17.19
CA GLU A 44 0.40 -0.50 -18.36
C GLU A 44 1.93 -0.32 -18.42
N ARG A 45 2.62 -0.41 -17.28
CA ARG A 45 4.05 -0.12 -17.14
C ARG A 45 4.93 -1.37 -17.08
N ASN A 46 4.32 -2.53 -16.86
CA ASN A 46 5.03 -3.78 -16.57
C ASN A 46 4.72 -4.85 -17.62
N ASP A 47 5.74 -5.61 -18.00
CA ASP A 47 5.61 -6.71 -18.98
C ASP A 47 4.84 -7.92 -18.42
N TYR A 48 4.64 -7.96 -17.10
CA TYR A 48 3.94 -9.02 -16.37
C TYR A 48 2.71 -8.44 -15.66
N PRO A 49 1.55 -8.36 -16.36
CA PRO A 49 0.34 -7.83 -15.77
C PRO A 49 -0.21 -8.78 -14.70
N VAL A 50 -0.86 -8.19 -13.70
CA VAL A 50 -1.49 -8.88 -12.58
C VAL A 50 -3.01 -8.86 -12.72
N SER A 51 -3.68 -9.89 -12.22
CA SER A 51 -5.13 -9.91 -12.12
C SER A 51 -5.61 -9.04 -10.95
N ARG A 52 -6.77 -8.39 -11.11
CA ARG A 52 -7.43 -7.70 -10.00
C ARG A 52 -7.89 -8.67 -8.93
N GLU A 53 -8.37 -9.86 -9.32
CA GLU A 53 -8.76 -10.90 -8.38
C GLU A 53 -7.58 -11.29 -7.48
N ASP A 54 -6.39 -11.53 -8.04
CA ASP A 54 -5.19 -11.87 -7.25
C ASP A 54 -4.83 -10.75 -6.26
N VAL A 55 -4.93 -9.48 -6.68
CA VAL A 55 -4.64 -8.32 -5.83
C VAL A 55 -5.69 -8.17 -4.71
N TYR A 56 -6.97 -8.44 -5.01
CA TYR A 56 -8.04 -8.39 -4.03
C TYR A 56 -7.95 -9.53 -3.01
N GLU A 57 -7.59 -10.73 -3.44
CA GLU A 57 -7.34 -11.86 -2.54
C GLU A 57 -6.17 -11.58 -1.60
N ASP A 58 -5.07 -10.99 -2.10
CA ASP A 58 -3.95 -10.56 -1.27
C ASP A 58 -4.37 -9.47 -0.26
N ALA A 59 -5.19 -8.50 -0.68
CA ALA A 59 -5.72 -7.45 0.20
C ALA A 59 -6.67 -8.00 1.28
N GLU A 60 -7.53 -8.96 0.93
CA GLU A 60 -8.50 -9.58 1.83
C GLU A 60 -7.81 -10.44 2.91
N GLY A 61 -6.70 -11.09 2.55
CA GLY A 61 -5.90 -11.89 3.49
C GLY A 61 -5.19 -11.07 4.58
N ARG A 62 -5.14 -9.75 4.45
CA ARG A 62 -4.43 -8.87 5.39
C ARG A 62 -5.34 -8.40 6.52
N LEU A 63 -4.85 -8.58 7.76
CA LEU A 63 -5.49 -8.09 8.97
C LEU A 63 -5.23 -6.58 9.16
N TRP A 64 -5.69 -5.77 8.22
CA TRP A 64 -5.62 -4.31 8.28
C TRP A 64 -7.02 -3.72 8.17
N SER A 65 -7.35 -2.87 9.13
CA SER A 65 -8.58 -2.10 9.15
C SER A 65 -8.35 -0.76 9.84
N VAL A 66 -9.18 0.22 9.48
CA VAL A 66 -9.16 1.57 10.04
C VAL A 66 -10.57 1.93 10.50
N GLY A 67 -10.70 2.35 11.75
CA GLY A 67 -11.98 2.70 12.34
C GLY A 67 -12.58 3.98 11.72
N PRO A 68 -13.85 4.28 12.03
CA PRO A 68 -14.51 5.48 11.55
C PRO A 68 -13.75 6.76 11.90
N ASN A 69 -13.46 7.61 10.91
CA ASN A 69 -12.73 8.87 11.13
C ASN A 69 -11.32 8.73 11.76
N GLU A 70 -10.76 7.51 11.76
CA GLU A 70 -9.43 7.20 12.31
C GLU A 70 -8.34 7.19 11.24
N GLU A 71 -7.10 7.17 11.70
CA GLU A 71 -5.90 7.02 10.88
C GLU A 71 -5.23 5.69 11.21
N ALA A 72 -4.75 5.02 10.18
CA ALA A 72 -3.98 3.80 10.28
C ALA A 72 -2.68 3.94 9.49
N PHE A 73 -1.63 3.33 10.02
CA PHE A 73 -0.35 3.25 9.36
C PHE A 73 -0.35 2.08 8.38
N LEU A 74 0.13 2.31 7.16
CA LEU A 74 0.36 1.28 6.17
C LEU A 74 1.83 1.33 5.75
N MET A 75 2.57 0.28 6.08
CA MET A 75 3.96 0.12 5.68
C MET A 75 4.04 -0.81 4.48
N LEU A 76 4.71 -0.38 3.42
CA LEU A 76 4.86 -1.11 2.18
C LEU A 76 6.33 -1.45 1.99
N SER A 77 6.62 -2.70 1.65
CA SER A 77 7.94 -3.15 1.26
C SER A 77 7.93 -3.64 -0.17
N TRP A 78 8.94 -3.25 -0.93
CA TRP A 78 9.16 -3.71 -2.32
C TRP A 78 9.56 -5.19 -2.36
N GLU A 79 9.91 -5.77 -1.22
CA GLU A 79 10.36 -7.16 -1.09
C GLU A 79 9.31 -8.09 -0.47
N SER A 80 8.16 -7.56 0.01
CA SER A 80 7.21 -8.34 0.79
C SER A 80 6.18 -9.08 -0.06
N ASP A 81 5.46 -8.39 -0.94
CA ASP A 81 4.25 -8.91 -1.55
C ASP A 81 3.75 -8.06 -2.73
N LEU A 82 2.84 -8.64 -3.53
CA LEU A 82 2.32 -8.07 -4.78
C LEU A 82 1.73 -6.67 -4.57
N LEU A 83 0.88 -6.52 -3.56
CA LEU A 83 0.23 -5.24 -3.26
C LEU A 83 1.21 -4.22 -2.66
N GLY A 84 2.25 -4.67 -1.94
CA GLY A 84 3.36 -3.82 -1.53
C GLY A 84 4.08 -3.19 -2.73
N ILE A 85 4.41 -4.01 -3.74
CA ILE A 85 5.05 -3.55 -4.98
C ILE A 85 4.14 -2.60 -5.75
N ILE A 86 2.88 -2.99 -6.00
CA ILE A 86 1.93 -2.17 -6.76
C ILE A 86 1.77 -0.80 -6.10
N LEU A 87 1.50 -0.77 -4.80
CA LEU A 87 1.28 0.48 -4.09
C LEU A 87 2.58 1.31 -4.00
N ALA A 88 3.73 0.70 -3.72
CA ALA A 88 4.97 1.48 -3.63
C ALA A 88 5.37 2.12 -4.98
N GLU A 89 5.05 1.48 -6.11
CA GLU A 89 5.33 2.04 -7.45
C GLU A 89 4.28 3.06 -7.93
N THR A 90 3.04 2.93 -7.48
CA THR A 90 1.90 3.65 -8.10
C THR A 90 1.19 4.63 -7.18
N LEU A 91 1.21 4.39 -5.87
CA LEU A 91 0.59 5.22 -4.85
C LEU A 91 1.46 6.47 -4.65
N GLY A 92 0.85 7.64 -4.79
CA GLY A 92 1.38 8.90 -4.27
C GLY A 92 0.49 9.38 -3.12
N SER A 93 0.63 10.62 -2.66
CA SER A 93 -0.35 11.21 -1.71
C SER A 93 -1.67 11.56 -2.42
N GLY A 94 -2.81 11.43 -1.74
CA GLY A 94 -4.10 11.65 -2.39
C GLY A 94 -5.34 11.45 -1.49
N SER A 95 -6.50 11.43 -2.14
CA SER A 95 -7.78 11.13 -1.51
C SER A 95 -8.75 10.48 -2.49
N SER A 96 -9.60 9.61 -1.97
CA SER A 96 -10.71 8.97 -2.66
C SER A 96 -12.03 9.35 -1.96
N GLU A 97 -13.10 8.61 -2.25
CA GLU A 97 -14.41 8.79 -1.61
C GLU A 97 -14.33 8.52 -0.10
N SER A 98 -13.82 7.36 0.31
CA SER A 98 -13.76 6.95 1.72
C SER A 98 -12.42 7.28 2.38
N PHE A 99 -11.37 7.60 1.63
CA PHE A 99 -10.02 7.71 2.21
C PHE A 99 -9.29 9.00 1.85
N SER A 100 -8.32 9.36 2.69
CA SER A 100 -7.24 10.27 2.33
C SER A 100 -5.93 9.73 2.87
N TRP A 101 -4.84 9.90 2.14
CA TRP A 101 -3.55 9.35 2.53
C TRP A 101 -2.40 10.26 2.12
N HIS A 102 -1.31 10.17 2.86
CA HIS A 102 -0.07 10.83 2.52
C HIS A 102 1.11 9.96 2.92
N GLU A 103 2.19 10.11 2.17
CA GLU A 103 3.47 9.48 2.47
C GLU A 103 4.06 10.12 3.74
N THR A 104 4.69 9.31 4.59
CA THR A 104 5.37 9.76 5.81
C THR A 104 6.75 9.15 5.90
N ASP A 105 7.67 9.90 6.51
CA ASP A 105 8.98 9.37 6.89
C ASP A 105 8.81 8.31 8.00
N LEU A 106 9.65 7.26 7.94
CA LEU A 106 9.78 6.20 8.94
C LEU A 106 10.71 6.60 10.08
#